data_AF-A0A140PSM2-F1
#
_entry.id   AF-A0A140PSM2-F1
#
_cell.length_a   1.000
_cell.length_b   1.000
_cell.length_c   1.000
_cell.angle_alpha   90.00
_cell.angle_beta   90.00
_cell.angle_gamma   90.00
#
_symmetry.space_group_name_H-M   'P 1'
#
loop_
_entity.id
_entity.type
_entity.pdbx_description
1 polymer ?
#
loop_
_entity_poly.entity_id
_entity_poly.type
_entity_poly.pdbx_seq_one_letter_code
_entity_poly.pdbx_strand_id
1 'polypeptide(L)'
;MNTSFYVSLDKDALYHNIEYLREYKQKELLPVIKANAYGHNSLLIAKALYDFNLKTWAVARFSEAISITEYMMNNFSINDFKILVFESLNDDYSFLEKYPQICPTINSIKDLKNALANNIPIDRLSLKIDFGFGRNGVKEEEVDELKNLIKFNSLKFLSIFSHLFSASYTDGLEVIRKFTEVVNKLGRNNFQMIHLQNAAGIYNYDVEVVTHVRTGMLTYGLQEAGFYDLDLKPVFTGLIGYVDSVRYVNELDYVAYEDLSSISPKTKKIAKIKIGYGDGFLKANNKTTCLIKKKEYVISQVTMDNTFIEVDDRVNVGDKVHLYHRPNEMKLRTGISMLEFLIAISPLRVKRIFKGEES
;
A
#
# COMPACT_ATOMS: atom_id res chain seq x y z
N MET A 1 10.35 30.29 1.82
CA MET A 1 9.25 29.34 1.55
C MET A 1 9.85 27.95 1.47
N ASN A 2 9.25 26.97 2.14
CA ASN A 2 9.72 25.59 2.12
C ASN A 2 9.59 25.07 0.67
N THR A 3 10.71 24.96 -0.06
CA THR A 3 10.71 24.68 -1.51
C THR A 3 10.60 23.19 -1.85
N SER A 4 10.45 22.33 -0.84
CA SER A 4 10.43 20.89 -1.01
C SER A 4 9.02 20.40 -1.33
N PHE A 5 8.93 19.43 -2.22
CA PHE A 5 7.67 18.75 -2.51
C PHE A 5 7.19 17.91 -1.31
N TYR A 6 5.87 17.74 -1.21
CA TYR A 6 5.23 16.85 -0.24
C TYR A 6 4.08 16.07 -0.89
N VAL A 7 3.81 14.90 -0.34
CA VAL A 7 2.63 14.09 -0.65
C VAL A 7 1.50 14.51 0.29
N SER A 8 0.40 15.03 -0.27
CA SER A 8 -0.79 15.44 0.48
C SER A 8 -1.78 14.28 0.58
N LEU A 9 -2.20 13.97 1.80
CA LEU A 9 -3.09 12.86 2.12
C LEU A 9 -4.39 13.32 2.75
N ASP A 10 -5.47 12.60 2.52
CA ASP A 10 -6.80 12.89 3.06
C ASP A 10 -7.21 11.83 4.08
N LYS A 11 -7.19 12.20 5.37
CA LYS A 11 -7.54 11.32 6.48
C LYS A 11 -9.03 10.96 6.49
N ASP A 12 -9.88 11.90 6.10
CA ASP A 12 -11.33 11.68 6.07
C ASP A 12 -11.70 10.72 4.94
N ALA A 13 -10.99 10.78 3.81
CA ALA A 13 -11.10 9.77 2.76
C ALA A 13 -10.70 8.37 3.25
N LEU A 14 -9.65 8.26 4.07
CA LEU A 14 -9.23 6.98 4.66
C LEU A 14 -10.34 6.40 5.54
N TYR A 15 -10.93 7.20 6.42
CA TYR A 15 -12.00 6.78 7.32
C TYR A 15 -13.28 6.42 6.55
N HIS A 16 -13.67 7.25 5.59
CA HIS A 16 -14.79 6.98 4.69
C HIS A 16 -14.63 5.63 3.98
N ASN A 17 -13.45 5.33 3.41
CA ASN A 17 -13.23 4.07 2.71
C ASN A 17 -13.34 2.86 3.64
N ILE A 18 -12.90 2.98 4.89
CA ILE A 18 -12.99 1.91 5.88
C ILE A 18 -14.46 1.63 6.23
N GLU A 19 -15.26 2.67 6.47
CA GLU A 19 -16.69 2.52 6.74
C GLU A 19 -17.43 1.93 5.55
N TYR A 20 -17.21 2.51 4.37
CA TYR A 20 -17.82 2.05 3.12
C TYR A 20 -17.52 0.57 2.85
N LEU A 21 -16.25 0.14 2.94
CA LEU A 21 -15.88 -1.25 2.68
C LEU A 21 -16.44 -2.21 3.72
N ARG A 22 -16.58 -1.78 4.98
CA ARG A 22 -17.21 -2.59 6.05
C ARG A 22 -18.69 -2.80 5.75
N GLU A 23 -19.40 -1.75 5.35
CA GLU A 23 -20.81 -1.82 4.96
C GLU A 23 -21.01 -2.63 3.67
N TYR A 24 -20.16 -2.42 2.66
CA TYR A 24 -20.24 -3.11 1.39
C TYR A 24 -20.06 -4.63 1.54
N LYS A 25 -19.13 -5.07 2.39
CA LYS A 25 -18.84 -6.51 2.57
C LYS A 25 -19.51 -7.19 3.74
N GLN A 26 -20.00 -6.44 4.75
CA GLN A 26 -20.55 -7.02 5.98
C GLN A 26 -19.55 -8.00 6.65
N LYS A 27 -18.26 -7.65 6.61
CA LYS A 27 -17.13 -8.40 7.21
C LYS A 27 -16.19 -7.42 7.90
N GLU A 28 -15.40 -7.93 8.85
CA GLU A 28 -14.33 -7.12 9.44
C GLU A 28 -13.21 -6.84 8.44
N LEU A 29 -12.58 -5.69 8.57
CA LEU A 29 -11.50 -5.28 7.68
C LEU A 29 -10.15 -5.59 8.29
N LEU A 30 -9.23 -6.09 7.47
CA LEU A 30 -7.81 -6.23 7.79
C LEU A 30 -7.01 -5.34 6.83
N PRO A 31 -6.75 -4.07 7.17
CA PRO A 31 -5.92 -3.19 6.36
C PRO A 31 -4.53 -3.78 6.15
N VAL A 32 -4.04 -3.69 4.92
CA VAL A 32 -2.66 -4.06 4.60
C VAL A 32 -1.88 -2.76 4.44
N ILE A 33 -0.87 -2.57 5.27
CA ILE A 33 -0.06 -1.32 5.34
C ILE A 33 1.41 -1.55 4.98
N LYS A 34 1.69 -2.63 4.24
CA LYS A 34 3.01 -2.94 3.66
C LYS A 34 3.49 -1.88 2.65
N ALA A 35 4.77 -1.96 2.29
CA ALA A 35 5.45 -1.04 1.38
C ALA A 35 5.22 0.42 1.78
N ASN A 36 5.41 0.71 3.08
CA ASN A 36 5.18 2.02 3.67
C ASN A 36 3.73 2.52 3.45
N ALA A 37 2.74 1.66 3.75
CA ALA A 37 1.33 1.87 3.43
C ALA A 37 1.11 2.23 1.96
N TYR A 38 1.68 1.42 1.06
CA TYR A 38 1.56 1.66 -0.38
C TYR A 38 2.01 3.08 -0.78
N GLY A 39 3.09 3.57 -0.15
CA GLY A 39 3.64 4.91 -0.34
C GLY A 39 3.00 6.04 0.48
N HIS A 40 1.97 5.76 1.28
CA HIS A 40 1.23 6.75 2.08
C HIS A 40 1.84 7.04 3.47
N ASN A 41 2.99 6.45 3.80
CA ASN A 41 3.61 6.49 5.14
C ASN A 41 2.89 5.58 6.15
N SER A 42 3.45 4.40 6.39
CA SER A 42 2.84 3.39 7.28
C SER A 42 2.76 3.83 8.74
N LEU A 43 3.65 4.70 9.20
CA LEU A 43 3.64 5.21 10.57
C LEU A 43 2.44 6.13 10.79
N LEU A 44 2.23 7.05 9.84
CA LEU A 44 1.09 7.97 9.82
C LEU A 44 -0.24 7.21 9.68
N ILE A 45 -0.29 6.25 8.75
CA ILE A 45 -1.48 5.43 8.51
C ILE A 45 -1.79 4.53 9.71
N ALA A 46 -0.80 3.88 10.34
CA ALA A 46 -1.03 3.05 11.53
C ALA A 46 -1.64 3.87 12.68
N LYS A 47 -1.15 5.09 12.91
CA LYS A 47 -1.74 6.00 13.91
C LYS A 47 -3.18 6.38 13.56
N ALA A 48 -3.44 6.75 12.30
CA ALA A 48 -4.78 7.09 11.85
C ALA A 48 -5.77 5.92 11.99
N LEU A 49 -5.34 4.70 11.65
CA LEU A 49 -6.15 3.48 11.82
C LEU A 49 -6.42 3.17 13.29
N TYR A 50 -5.42 3.34 14.16
CA TYR A 50 -5.60 3.20 15.61
C TYR A 50 -6.63 4.17 16.16
N ASP A 51 -6.57 5.44 15.75
CA ASP A 51 -7.52 6.49 16.17
C ASP A 51 -8.94 6.20 15.68
N PHE A 52 -9.06 5.49 14.55
CA PHE A 52 -10.32 4.97 14.02
C PHE A 52 -10.79 3.68 14.72
N ASN A 53 -10.10 3.23 15.78
CA ASN A 53 -10.36 1.99 16.49
C ASN A 53 -10.23 0.71 15.64
N LEU A 54 -9.42 0.75 14.58
CA LEU A 54 -9.05 -0.42 13.79
C LEU A 54 -7.62 -0.82 14.17
N LYS A 55 -7.48 -1.73 15.14
CA LYS A 55 -6.21 -2.02 15.84
C LYS A 55 -5.47 -3.27 15.34
N THR A 56 -5.91 -3.86 14.24
CA THR A 56 -5.27 -5.04 13.63
C THR A 56 -4.97 -4.76 12.17
N TRP A 57 -3.70 -4.87 11.78
CA TRP A 57 -3.22 -4.59 10.42
C TRP A 57 -2.31 -5.72 9.94
N ALA A 58 -1.98 -5.71 8.65
CA ALA A 58 -1.02 -6.62 8.08
C ALA A 58 0.09 -5.92 7.29
N VAL A 59 1.30 -6.46 7.35
CA VAL A 59 2.48 -5.99 6.61
C VAL A 59 3.16 -7.16 5.89
N ALA A 60 4.10 -6.84 5.00
CA ALA A 60 4.84 -7.88 4.29
C ALA A 60 6.00 -8.41 5.13
N ARG A 61 6.72 -7.50 5.82
CA ARG A 61 8.00 -7.81 6.47
C ARG A 61 8.04 -7.46 7.95
N PHE A 62 8.86 -8.17 8.72
CA PHE A 62 9.11 -7.90 10.14
C PHE A 62 9.72 -6.53 10.36
N SER A 63 10.60 -6.05 9.46
CA SER A 63 11.16 -4.70 9.56
C SER A 63 10.08 -3.60 9.51
N GLU A 64 9.01 -3.80 8.74
CA GLU A 64 7.86 -2.89 8.70
C GLU A 64 7.10 -2.94 10.03
N ALA A 65 6.85 -4.16 10.54
CA ALA A 65 6.14 -4.35 11.82
C ALA A 65 6.91 -3.76 13.00
N ILE A 66 8.23 -3.96 13.07
CA ILE A 66 9.12 -3.41 14.10
C ILE A 66 9.09 -1.89 14.04
N SER A 67 9.28 -1.30 12.85
CA SER A 67 9.29 0.16 12.68
C SER A 67 7.97 0.80 13.12
N ILE A 68 6.83 0.22 12.74
CA ILE A 68 5.51 0.68 13.18
C ILE A 68 5.37 0.53 14.69
N THR A 69 5.77 -0.62 15.24
CA THR A 69 5.61 -0.90 16.67
C THR A 69 6.42 0.07 17.51
N GLU A 70 7.70 0.26 17.21
CA GLU A 70 8.57 1.23 17.89
C GLU A 70 8.04 2.65 17.79
N TYR A 71 7.55 3.05 16.62
CA TYR A 71 6.96 4.37 16.44
C TYR A 71 5.73 4.56 17.33
N MET A 72 4.80 3.61 17.33
CA MET A 72 3.56 3.66 18.11
C MET A 72 3.85 3.69 19.62
N MET A 73 4.81 2.88 20.08
CA MET A 73 5.21 2.81 21.48
C MET A 73 5.93 4.07 21.94
N ASN A 74 6.94 4.52 21.19
CA ASN A 74 7.83 5.60 21.62
C ASN A 74 7.20 6.99 21.47
N ASN A 75 6.33 7.19 20.47
CA ASN A 75 5.75 8.51 20.18
C ASN A 75 4.36 8.70 20.79
N PHE A 76 3.64 7.61 21.06
CA PHE A 76 2.25 7.69 21.55
C PHE A 76 1.94 6.80 22.77
N SER A 77 2.90 6.01 23.25
CA SER A 77 2.69 5.06 24.35
C SER A 77 1.56 4.05 24.08
N ILE A 78 1.32 3.74 22.81
CA ILE A 78 0.29 2.80 22.37
C ILE A 78 0.90 1.39 22.30
N ASN A 79 0.24 0.41 22.94
CA ASN A 79 0.67 -1.00 22.98
C ASN A 79 -0.42 -2.01 22.60
N ASP A 80 -1.69 -1.59 22.55
CA ASP A 80 -2.87 -2.41 22.25
C ASP A 80 -3.15 -2.42 20.74
N PHE A 81 -2.38 -3.18 19.98
CA PHE A 81 -2.63 -3.46 18.56
C PHE A 81 -1.94 -4.76 18.13
N LYS A 82 -2.30 -5.27 16.96
CA LYS A 82 -1.71 -6.47 16.35
C LYS A 82 -1.25 -6.18 14.92
N ILE A 83 -0.07 -6.67 14.56
CA ILE A 83 0.47 -6.60 13.21
C ILE A 83 0.73 -8.01 12.70
N LEU A 84 -0.12 -8.49 11.79
CA LEU A 84 0.12 -9.71 11.02
C LEU A 84 1.28 -9.50 10.06
N VAL A 85 2.24 -10.42 10.05
CA VAL A 85 3.39 -10.37 9.13
C VAL A 85 3.33 -11.56 8.18
N PHE A 86 3.29 -11.30 6.87
CA PHE A 86 3.12 -12.37 5.87
C PHE A 86 4.37 -13.21 5.58
N GLU A 87 5.57 -12.70 5.84
CA GLU A 87 6.79 -13.48 5.68
C GLU A 87 6.99 -14.52 6.79
N SER A 88 7.76 -15.57 6.50
CA SER A 88 8.15 -16.55 7.51
C SER A 88 9.16 -15.94 8.47
N LEU A 89 9.04 -16.33 9.73
CA LEU A 89 10.09 -16.05 10.69
C LEU A 89 11.34 -16.87 10.35
N ASN A 90 12.51 -16.26 10.51
CA ASN A 90 13.76 -16.99 10.54
C ASN A 90 13.88 -17.76 11.87
N ASP A 91 14.99 -18.48 12.07
CA ASP A 91 15.22 -19.26 13.29
C ASP A 91 15.49 -18.40 14.55
N ASP A 92 15.37 -17.06 14.48
CA ASP A 92 15.46 -16.16 15.63
C ASP A 92 14.07 -15.65 16.05
N TYR A 93 13.59 -16.20 17.16
CA TYR A 93 12.30 -15.88 17.77
C TYR A 93 12.40 -14.84 18.91
N SER A 94 13.62 -14.49 19.33
CA SER A 94 13.85 -13.71 20.55
C SER A 94 13.20 -12.32 20.51
N PHE A 95 13.12 -11.70 19.34
CA PHE A 95 12.50 -10.38 19.21
C PHE A 95 10.98 -10.39 19.42
N LEU A 96 10.30 -11.54 19.33
CA LEU A 96 8.86 -11.64 19.53
C LEU A 96 8.44 -11.47 21.00
N GLU A 97 9.37 -11.64 21.94
CA GLU A 97 9.19 -11.26 23.35
C GLU A 97 9.22 -9.75 23.52
N LYS A 98 10.15 -9.07 22.83
CA LYS A 98 10.28 -7.61 22.84
C LYS A 98 9.08 -6.92 22.17
N TYR A 99 8.51 -7.52 21.14
CA TYR A 99 7.39 -6.96 20.38
C TYR A 99 6.18 -7.90 20.37
N PRO A 100 5.39 -7.95 21.46
CA PRO A 100 4.22 -8.84 21.58
C PRO A 100 3.11 -8.53 20.54
N GLN A 101 3.11 -7.32 19.95
CA GLN A 101 2.16 -6.89 18.91
C GLN A 101 2.40 -7.58 17.56
N ILE A 102 3.59 -8.12 17.34
CA ILE A 102 3.94 -8.77 16.07
C ILE A 102 3.40 -10.20 16.07
N CYS A 103 2.66 -10.52 15.01
CA CYS A 103 1.96 -11.78 14.80
C CYS A 103 2.50 -12.49 13.54
N PRO A 104 3.47 -13.42 13.68
CA PRO A 104 4.09 -14.12 12.56
C PRO A 104 3.13 -15.04 11.79
N THR A 105 3.46 -15.28 10.52
CA THR A 105 2.79 -16.31 9.70
C THR A 105 3.61 -17.59 9.65
N ILE A 106 2.94 -18.71 9.87
CA ILE A 106 3.38 -20.07 9.55
C ILE A 106 3.14 -20.32 8.06
N ASN A 107 4.21 -20.40 7.28
CA ASN A 107 4.17 -20.69 5.84
C ASN A 107 4.68 -22.09 5.49
N SER A 108 4.98 -22.93 6.48
CA SER A 108 5.37 -24.32 6.26
C SER A 108 5.10 -25.15 7.52
N ILE A 109 5.05 -26.48 7.40
CA ILE A 109 4.99 -27.36 8.58
C ILE A 109 6.24 -27.19 9.45
N LYS A 110 7.40 -26.91 8.84
CA LYS A 110 8.64 -26.60 9.57
C LYS A 110 8.48 -25.36 10.44
N ASP A 111 7.87 -24.29 9.93
CA ASP A 111 7.62 -23.06 10.69
C ASP A 111 6.78 -23.37 11.94
N LEU A 112 5.75 -24.21 11.81
CA LEU A 112 4.90 -24.61 12.95
C LEU A 112 5.70 -25.41 13.99
N LYS A 113 6.48 -26.40 13.54
CA LYS A 113 7.33 -27.22 14.43
C LYS A 113 8.35 -26.34 15.16
N ASN A 114 8.96 -25.38 14.47
CA ASN A 114 9.91 -24.44 15.06
C ASN A 114 9.23 -23.51 16.08
N ALA A 115 8.04 -22.99 15.79
CA ALA A 115 7.28 -22.17 16.72
C ALA A 115 6.90 -22.94 18.00
N LEU A 116 6.50 -24.21 17.88
CA LEU A 116 6.23 -25.08 19.02
C LEU A 116 7.48 -25.35 19.86
N ALA A 117 8.61 -25.66 19.21
CA ALA A 117 9.87 -25.90 19.90
C ALA A 117 10.38 -24.67 20.68
N ASN A 118 10.05 -23.47 20.21
CA ASN A 118 10.42 -22.21 20.84
C ASN A 118 9.30 -21.64 21.76
N ASN A 119 8.27 -22.41 22.09
CA ASN A 119 7.17 -22.02 22.99
C ASN A 119 6.46 -20.71 22.58
N ILE A 120 6.34 -20.46 21.27
CA ILE A 120 5.65 -19.26 20.79
C ILE A 120 4.15 -19.40 21.01
N PRO A 121 3.47 -18.39 21.59
CA PRO A 121 2.03 -18.43 21.78
C PRO A 121 1.30 -18.58 20.43
N ILE A 122 0.58 -19.69 20.28
CA ILE A 122 -0.03 -20.07 19.00
C ILE A 122 -1.19 -19.16 18.62
N ASP A 123 -1.86 -18.58 19.61
CA ASP A 123 -2.92 -17.58 19.44
C ASP A 123 -2.42 -16.22 18.92
N ARG A 124 -1.09 -16.07 18.73
CA ARG A 124 -0.45 -14.97 18.00
C ARG A 124 -0.07 -15.34 16.56
N LEU A 125 -0.17 -16.61 16.18
CA LEU A 125 0.30 -17.11 14.89
C LEU A 125 -0.82 -17.18 13.87
N SER A 126 -0.48 -16.82 12.63
CA SER A 126 -1.35 -16.97 11.47
C SER A 126 -0.90 -18.15 10.63
N LEU A 127 -1.85 -18.95 10.13
CA LEU A 127 -1.57 -20.09 9.28
C LEU A 127 -1.88 -19.75 7.82
N LYS A 128 -0.89 -19.87 6.94
CA LYS A 128 -1.10 -19.68 5.51
C LYS A 128 -1.14 -21.00 4.77
N ILE A 129 -2.15 -21.18 3.92
CA ILE A 129 -2.28 -22.32 3.00
C ILE A 129 -1.96 -21.87 1.58
N ASP A 130 -1.17 -22.65 0.85
CA ASP A 130 -0.87 -22.43 -0.57
C ASP A 130 -1.60 -23.46 -1.45
N PHE A 131 -2.43 -22.97 -2.36
CA PHE A 131 -3.16 -23.76 -3.37
C PHE A 131 -2.49 -23.75 -4.75
N GLY A 132 -1.20 -23.45 -4.81
CA GLY A 132 -0.44 -23.39 -6.06
C GLY A 132 -0.18 -21.96 -6.56
N PHE A 133 -0.27 -20.95 -5.69
CA PHE A 133 0.23 -19.61 -5.99
C PHE A 133 1.76 -19.60 -6.16
N GLY A 134 2.45 -20.60 -5.58
CA GLY A 134 3.87 -20.84 -5.79
C GLY A 134 4.76 -19.83 -5.05
N ARG A 135 4.29 -19.34 -3.90
CA ARG A 135 5.02 -18.35 -3.11
C ARG A 135 5.42 -18.92 -1.76
N ASN A 136 4.52 -18.87 -0.79
CA ASN A 136 4.73 -19.31 0.59
C ASN A 136 3.40 -19.87 1.12
N GLY A 137 3.43 -20.87 2.00
CA GLY A 137 2.25 -21.45 2.65
C GLY A 137 2.38 -22.96 2.82
N VAL A 138 1.72 -23.51 3.83
CA VAL A 138 1.56 -24.97 3.95
C VAL A 138 0.84 -25.48 2.72
N LYS A 139 1.39 -26.49 2.06
CA LYS A 139 0.83 -26.99 0.81
C LYS A 139 -0.47 -27.74 1.07
N GLU A 140 -1.35 -27.75 0.07
CA GLU A 140 -2.61 -28.51 0.12
C GLU A 140 -2.41 -29.99 0.49
N GLU A 141 -1.35 -30.62 -0.02
CA GLU A 141 -0.99 -32.02 0.28
C GLU A 141 -0.58 -32.27 1.75
N GLU A 142 -0.15 -31.24 2.48
CA GLU A 142 0.30 -31.32 3.87
C GLU A 142 -0.84 -31.07 4.88
N VAL A 143 -2.06 -30.77 4.41
CA VAL A 143 -3.19 -30.40 5.27
C VAL A 143 -3.58 -31.52 6.25
N ASP A 144 -3.41 -32.78 5.88
CA ASP A 144 -3.67 -33.91 6.79
C ASP A 144 -2.64 -34.01 7.92
N GLU A 145 -1.35 -33.79 7.63
CA GLU A 145 -0.32 -33.69 8.67
C GLU A 145 -0.61 -32.52 9.60
N LEU A 146 -0.93 -31.36 9.03
CA LEU A 146 -1.29 -30.17 9.78
C LEU A 146 -2.49 -30.41 10.71
N LYS A 147 -3.55 -31.07 10.22
CA LYS A 147 -4.73 -31.42 11.03
C LYS A 147 -4.35 -32.25 12.25
N ASN A 148 -3.46 -33.23 12.07
CA ASN A 148 -3.00 -34.08 13.17
C ASN A 148 -2.20 -33.27 14.20
N LEU A 149 -1.31 -32.38 13.76
CA LEU A 149 -0.56 -31.48 14.65
C LEU A 149 -1.48 -30.56 15.46
N ILE A 150 -2.48 -29.96 14.81
CA ILE A 150 -3.47 -29.09 15.45
C ILE A 150 -4.25 -29.85 16.51
N LYS A 151 -4.75 -31.05 16.17
CA LYS A 151 -5.52 -31.88 17.10
C LYS A 151 -4.69 -32.36 18.28
N PHE A 152 -3.49 -32.88 18.02
CA PHE A 152 -2.62 -33.45 19.06
C PHE A 152 -2.21 -32.40 20.10
N ASN A 153 -1.85 -31.20 19.66
CA ASN A 153 -1.40 -30.12 20.54
C ASN A 153 -2.53 -29.16 20.97
N SER A 154 -3.78 -29.42 20.58
CA SER A 154 -4.93 -28.54 20.84
C SER A 154 -4.72 -27.08 20.41
N LEU A 155 -4.12 -26.88 19.23
CA LEU A 155 -3.67 -25.57 18.76
C LEU A 155 -4.84 -24.62 18.41
N LYS A 156 -4.72 -23.37 18.84
CA LYS A 156 -5.63 -22.26 18.52
C LYS A 156 -4.85 -21.09 17.96
N PHE A 157 -5.14 -20.70 16.73
CA PHE A 157 -4.40 -19.70 15.97
C PHE A 157 -5.09 -18.34 15.97
N LEU A 158 -4.30 -17.29 15.78
CA LEU A 158 -4.80 -15.95 15.50
C LEU A 158 -5.61 -15.95 14.20
N SER A 159 -5.07 -16.56 13.14
CA SER A 159 -5.82 -16.63 11.89
C SER A 159 -5.45 -17.81 10.99
N ILE A 160 -6.30 -18.09 10.01
CA ILE A 160 -5.99 -18.89 8.83
C ILE A 160 -6.30 -18.09 7.56
N PHE A 161 -5.43 -18.23 6.56
CA PHE A 161 -5.62 -17.55 5.30
C PHE A 161 -4.98 -18.23 4.10
N SER A 162 -5.45 -17.81 2.93
CA SER A 162 -4.72 -17.96 1.67
C SER A 162 -4.79 -16.64 0.90
N HIS A 163 -4.10 -16.58 -0.25
CA HIS A 163 -4.20 -15.46 -1.17
C HIS A 163 -5.17 -15.83 -2.28
N LEU A 164 -6.28 -15.10 -2.45
CA LEU A 164 -7.15 -15.34 -3.59
C LEU A 164 -6.45 -14.85 -4.86
N PHE A 165 -6.03 -15.80 -5.69
CA PHE A 165 -5.45 -15.59 -7.01
C PHE A 165 -6.35 -16.26 -8.04
N SER A 166 -6.40 -15.69 -9.24
CA SER A 166 -7.23 -16.23 -10.32
C SER A 166 -6.83 -15.64 -11.66
N ALA A 167 -6.71 -16.47 -12.70
CA ALA A 167 -6.62 -15.99 -14.09
C ALA A 167 -8.02 -15.77 -14.71
N SER A 168 -9.02 -16.48 -14.19
CA SER A 168 -10.43 -16.39 -14.55
C SER A 168 -11.33 -16.38 -13.32
N TYR A 169 -12.59 -15.96 -13.48
CA TYR A 169 -13.57 -16.02 -12.37
C TYR A 169 -13.72 -17.43 -11.78
N THR A 170 -13.70 -18.46 -12.62
CA THR A 170 -13.83 -19.87 -12.22
C THR A 170 -12.64 -20.35 -11.38
N ASP A 171 -11.42 -19.89 -11.66
CA ASP A 171 -10.25 -20.24 -10.85
C ASP A 171 -10.40 -19.72 -9.42
N GLY A 172 -10.96 -18.52 -9.27
CA GLY A 172 -11.22 -17.93 -7.95
C GLY A 172 -12.24 -18.72 -7.15
N LEU A 173 -13.33 -19.17 -7.79
CA LEU A 173 -14.32 -20.05 -7.15
C LEU A 173 -13.71 -21.37 -6.67
N GLU A 174 -12.79 -21.96 -7.44
CA GLU A 174 -12.12 -23.19 -7.04
C GLU A 174 -11.21 -22.97 -5.82
N VAL A 175 -10.45 -21.87 -5.78
CA VAL A 175 -9.66 -21.50 -4.61
C VAL A 175 -10.56 -21.29 -3.38
N ILE A 176 -11.73 -20.67 -3.55
CA ILE A 176 -12.70 -20.46 -2.47
C ILE A 176 -13.24 -21.80 -1.94
N ARG A 177 -13.60 -22.73 -2.83
CA ARG A 177 -14.08 -24.07 -2.48
C ARG A 177 -13.03 -24.82 -1.67
N LYS A 178 -11.80 -24.93 -2.20
CA LYS A 178 -10.67 -25.59 -1.53
C LYS A 178 -10.37 -24.97 -0.16
N PHE A 179 -10.33 -23.65 -0.08
CA PHE A 179 -10.09 -22.96 1.19
C PHE A 179 -11.17 -23.26 2.22
N THR A 180 -12.43 -23.27 1.81
CA THR A 180 -13.57 -23.60 2.68
C THR A 180 -13.46 -25.04 3.21
N GLU A 181 -13.11 -26.00 2.36
CA GLU A 181 -12.89 -27.39 2.74
C GLU A 181 -11.74 -27.53 3.75
N VAL A 182 -10.61 -26.84 3.51
CA VAL A 182 -9.47 -26.84 4.43
C VAL A 182 -9.84 -26.24 5.79
N VAL A 183 -10.51 -25.08 5.83
CA VAL A 183 -10.93 -24.45 7.09
C VAL A 183 -11.85 -25.38 7.89
N ASN A 184 -12.81 -26.04 7.22
CA ASN A 184 -13.70 -26.99 7.88
C ASN A 184 -12.96 -28.23 8.37
N LYS A 185 -12.05 -28.78 7.56
CA LYS A 185 -11.23 -29.95 7.88
C LYS A 185 -10.30 -29.71 9.07
N LEU A 186 -9.73 -28.50 9.18
CA LEU A 186 -8.87 -28.09 10.30
C LEU A 186 -9.67 -27.61 11.53
N GLY A 187 -10.98 -27.42 11.39
CA GLY A 187 -11.88 -26.98 12.45
C GLY A 187 -11.92 -25.46 12.59
N ARG A 188 -12.99 -24.84 12.10
CA ARG A 188 -13.22 -23.38 12.14
C ARG A 188 -12.92 -22.74 13.50
N ASN A 189 -13.33 -23.38 14.59
CA ASN A 189 -13.16 -22.89 15.96
C ASN A 189 -11.70 -22.86 16.46
N ASN A 190 -10.74 -23.27 15.62
CA ASN A 190 -9.32 -23.14 15.90
C ASN A 190 -8.75 -21.79 15.44
N PHE A 191 -9.55 -20.91 14.82
CA PHE A 191 -9.06 -19.66 14.23
C PHE A 191 -9.90 -18.47 14.72
N GLN A 192 -9.26 -17.43 15.25
CA GLN A 192 -9.95 -16.17 15.61
C GLN A 192 -10.37 -15.39 14.35
N MET A 193 -9.51 -15.39 13.32
CA MET A 193 -9.78 -14.75 12.04
C MET A 193 -9.62 -15.72 10.87
N ILE A 194 -10.47 -15.58 9.86
CA ILE A 194 -10.41 -16.35 8.61
C ILE A 194 -10.49 -15.35 7.49
N HIS A 195 -9.46 -15.26 6.64
CA HIS A 195 -9.40 -14.25 5.58
C HIS A 195 -8.82 -14.79 4.28
N LEU A 196 -9.46 -14.50 3.14
CA LEU A 196 -9.03 -15.02 1.83
C LEU A 196 -8.84 -13.90 0.80
N GLN A 197 -9.81 -12.99 0.74
CA GLN A 197 -9.92 -11.99 -0.33
C GLN A 197 -8.84 -10.90 -0.21
N ASN A 198 -8.28 -10.52 -1.37
CA ASN A 198 -7.55 -9.27 -1.59
C ASN A 198 -8.50 -8.20 -2.19
N ALA A 199 -7.99 -7.05 -2.61
CA ALA A 199 -8.76 -5.97 -3.23
C ALA A 199 -9.65 -6.45 -4.40
N ALA A 200 -9.09 -7.18 -5.37
CA ALA A 200 -9.87 -7.73 -6.48
C ALA A 200 -10.88 -8.79 -6.00
N GLY A 201 -10.47 -9.62 -5.03
CA GLY A 201 -11.31 -10.64 -4.43
C GLY A 201 -12.53 -10.09 -3.71
N ILE A 202 -12.43 -8.89 -3.12
CA ILE A 202 -13.54 -8.18 -2.49
C ILE A 202 -14.63 -7.94 -3.54
N TYR A 203 -14.35 -7.27 -4.67
CA TYR A 203 -15.41 -6.96 -5.63
C TYR A 203 -16.00 -8.17 -6.35
N ASN A 204 -15.19 -9.20 -6.60
CA ASN A 204 -15.61 -10.27 -7.49
C ASN A 204 -16.30 -11.44 -6.78
N TYR A 205 -16.08 -11.63 -5.47
CA TYR A 205 -16.55 -12.84 -4.80
C TYR A 205 -17.18 -12.54 -3.45
N ASP A 206 -18.17 -13.36 -3.11
CA ASP A 206 -18.65 -13.50 -1.74
C ASP A 206 -18.17 -14.84 -1.18
N VAL A 207 -17.58 -14.78 0.01
CA VAL A 207 -16.94 -15.94 0.63
C VAL A 207 -17.49 -16.10 2.03
N GLU A 208 -18.38 -17.07 2.22
CA GLU A 208 -19.09 -17.22 3.50
C GLU A 208 -18.16 -17.56 4.67
N VAL A 209 -17.18 -18.44 4.40
CA VAL A 209 -16.27 -18.95 5.44
C VAL A 209 -15.37 -17.86 6.05
N VAL A 210 -15.14 -16.73 5.37
CA VAL A 210 -14.28 -15.67 5.93
C VAL A 210 -14.99 -14.82 6.98
N THR A 211 -14.22 -14.38 7.97
CA THR A 211 -14.63 -13.37 8.95
C THR A 211 -14.04 -12.00 8.64
N HIS A 212 -12.88 -11.96 7.96
CA HIS A 212 -12.17 -10.73 7.63
C HIS A 212 -11.80 -10.66 6.15
N VAL A 213 -11.71 -9.45 5.59
CA VAL A 213 -11.22 -9.19 4.22
C VAL A 213 -9.98 -8.31 4.23
N ARG A 214 -9.00 -8.62 3.37
CA ARG A 214 -7.76 -7.83 3.26
C ARG A 214 -7.92 -6.77 2.19
N THR A 215 -8.19 -5.54 2.62
CA THR A 215 -8.59 -4.42 1.77
C THR A 215 -7.45 -3.85 0.93
N GLY A 216 -6.21 -3.86 1.45
CA GLY A 216 -5.02 -3.41 0.72
C GLY A 216 -5.21 -2.03 0.08
N MET A 217 -5.07 -1.96 -1.25
CA MET A 217 -5.17 -0.70 -2.00
C MET A 217 -6.53 0.00 -1.86
N LEU A 218 -7.62 -0.74 -1.60
CA LEU A 218 -8.97 -0.16 -1.46
C LEU A 218 -9.10 0.72 -0.21
N THR A 219 -8.33 0.43 0.85
CA THR A 219 -8.26 1.29 2.04
C THR A 219 -7.85 2.72 1.66
N TYR A 220 -7.04 2.87 0.62
CA TYR A 220 -6.52 4.17 0.17
C TYR A 220 -7.33 4.77 -0.99
N GLY A 221 -8.43 4.13 -1.39
CA GLY A 221 -9.22 4.53 -2.57
C GLY A 221 -8.44 4.42 -3.88
N LEU A 222 -7.35 3.65 -3.89
CA LEU A 222 -6.59 3.36 -5.10
C LEU A 222 -7.31 2.28 -5.90
N GLN A 223 -7.48 2.53 -7.19
CA GLN A 223 -8.18 1.66 -8.11
C GLN A 223 -7.35 1.50 -9.39
N GLU A 224 -7.41 0.32 -10.01
CA GLU A 224 -6.80 0.09 -11.32
C GLU A 224 -7.79 0.41 -12.44
N ALA A 225 -7.29 0.61 -13.65
CA ALA A 225 -8.12 0.88 -14.83
C ALA A 225 -9.11 -0.26 -15.08
N GLY A 226 -10.38 0.10 -15.26
CA GLY A 226 -11.49 -0.84 -15.42
C GLY A 226 -12.77 -0.24 -14.85
N PHE A 227 -13.46 -1.01 -14.01
CA PHE A 227 -14.63 -0.53 -13.28
C PHE A 227 -14.19 0.23 -12.03
N TYR A 228 -14.49 1.53 -11.98
CA TYR A 228 -14.23 2.37 -10.81
C TYR A 228 -15.45 2.42 -9.91
N ASP A 229 -15.23 2.08 -8.65
CA ASP A 229 -16.15 2.33 -7.55
C ASP A 229 -16.09 3.82 -7.18
N LEU A 230 -17.19 4.53 -7.40
CA LEU A 230 -17.26 5.98 -7.19
C LEU A 230 -17.37 6.36 -5.71
N ASP A 231 -17.72 5.41 -4.84
CA ASP A 231 -17.83 5.65 -3.41
C ASP A 231 -16.46 5.58 -2.72
N LEU A 232 -15.46 4.97 -3.35
CA LEU A 232 -14.08 5.02 -2.86
C LEU A 232 -13.44 6.39 -3.12
N LYS A 233 -12.94 7.00 -2.05
CA LYS A 233 -12.30 8.32 -2.07
C LYS A 233 -10.77 8.18 -2.05
N PRO A 234 -10.03 8.85 -2.95
CA PRO A 234 -8.58 8.76 -2.98
C PRO A 234 -7.97 9.41 -1.72
N VAL A 235 -7.20 8.64 -0.96
CA VAL A 235 -6.43 9.15 0.18
C VAL A 235 -5.24 9.98 -0.31
N PHE A 236 -4.57 9.56 -1.38
CA PHE A 236 -3.58 10.40 -2.06
C PHE A 236 -4.28 11.52 -2.84
N THR A 237 -3.97 12.77 -2.50
CA THR A 237 -4.64 13.94 -3.11
C THR A 237 -3.72 14.85 -3.90
N GLY A 238 -2.42 14.54 -3.92
CA GLY A 238 -1.47 15.22 -4.77
C GLY A 238 -0.03 15.12 -4.30
N LEU A 239 0.89 15.20 -5.26
CA LEU A 239 2.28 15.51 -5.01
C LEU A 239 2.48 16.99 -5.30
N ILE A 240 2.65 17.76 -4.23
CA ILE A 240 2.50 19.20 -4.23
C ILE A 240 3.85 19.87 -4.03
N GLY A 241 4.12 20.90 -4.81
CA GLY A 241 5.29 21.75 -4.65
C GLY A 241 5.07 23.11 -5.29
N TYR A 242 6.15 23.80 -5.61
CA TYR A 242 6.11 25.17 -6.11
C TYR A 242 7.07 25.38 -7.26
N VAL A 243 6.71 26.30 -8.18
CA VAL A 243 7.60 26.76 -9.25
C VAL A 243 8.83 27.44 -8.64
N ASP A 244 10.02 26.94 -8.92
CA ASP A 244 11.29 27.47 -8.41
C ASP A 244 11.85 28.60 -9.28
N SER A 245 11.77 28.44 -10.61
CA SER A 245 12.22 29.47 -11.55
C SER A 245 11.46 29.38 -12.86
N VAL A 246 11.36 30.48 -13.59
CA VAL A 246 10.76 30.54 -14.93
C VAL A 246 11.71 31.29 -15.88
N ARG A 247 11.93 30.76 -17.08
CA ARG A 247 12.76 31.40 -18.14
C ARG A 247 12.00 31.42 -19.46
N TYR A 248 12.22 32.43 -20.30
CA TYR A 248 11.62 32.46 -21.64
C TYR A 248 12.36 31.50 -22.57
N VAL A 249 11.63 30.82 -23.46
CA VAL A 249 12.24 29.84 -24.38
C VAL A 249 13.21 30.49 -25.36
N ASN A 250 12.94 31.73 -25.80
CA ASN A 250 13.80 32.49 -26.71
C ASN A 250 15.13 32.95 -26.07
N GLU A 251 15.31 32.76 -24.76
CA GLU A 251 16.53 33.05 -24.02
C GLU A 251 17.35 31.78 -23.72
N LEU A 252 16.94 30.62 -24.26
CA LEU A 252 17.55 29.33 -24.00
C LEU A 252 18.17 28.76 -25.27
N ASP A 253 19.31 28.07 -25.11
CA ASP A 253 19.84 27.17 -26.13
C ASP A 253 19.41 25.72 -25.89
N TYR A 254 19.13 25.37 -24.62
CA TYR A 254 18.83 24.01 -24.16
C TYR A 254 17.78 24.00 -23.05
N VAL A 255 17.07 22.88 -22.92
CA VAL A 255 16.31 22.53 -21.71
C VAL A 255 16.96 21.30 -21.08
N ALA A 256 17.65 21.55 -19.97
CA ALA A 256 18.54 20.62 -19.29
C ALA A 256 19.49 19.86 -20.22
N TYR A 257 19.16 18.61 -20.60
CA TYR A 257 20.06 17.75 -21.39
C TYR A 257 19.68 17.67 -22.87
N GLU A 258 18.61 18.34 -23.30
CA GLU A 258 18.11 18.31 -24.68
C GLU A 258 18.15 19.70 -25.30
N ASP A 259 18.33 19.74 -26.62
CA ASP A 259 18.08 20.95 -27.41
C ASP A 259 16.58 21.29 -27.45
N LEU A 260 16.24 22.46 -27.99
CA LEU A 260 14.86 22.95 -27.99
C LEU A 260 13.91 22.23 -28.97
N SER A 261 14.38 21.27 -29.77
CA SER A 261 13.54 20.59 -30.79
C SER A 261 12.42 19.75 -30.19
N SER A 262 12.57 19.30 -28.94
CA SER A 262 11.56 18.50 -28.22
C SER A 262 10.51 19.33 -27.48
N ILE A 263 10.65 20.67 -27.49
CA ILE A 263 9.73 21.63 -26.88
C ILE A 263 8.66 22.04 -27.89
N SER A 264 7.41 22.18 -27.43
CA SER A 264 6.32 22.63 -28.28
C SER A 264 6.61 24.04 -28.83
N PRO A 265 6.39 24.31 -30.13
CA PRO A 265 6.53 25.65 -30.70
C PRO A 265 5.61 26.72 -30.07
N LYS A 266 4.57 26.28 -29.34
CA LYS A 266 3.62 27.18 -28.65
C LYS A 266 4.10 27.54 -27.23
N THR A 267 5.16 26.91 -26.74
CA THR A 267 5.68 27.10 -25.39
C THR A 267 6.43 28.43 -25.32
N LYS A 268 6.00 29.30 -24.41
CA LYS A 268 6.61 30.63 -24.22
C LYS A 268 7.72 30.60 -23.18
N LYS A 269 7.50 29.83 -22.11
CA LYS A 269 8.35 29.79 -20.93
C LYS A 269 8.58 28.35 -20.49
N ILE A 270 9.72 28.12 -19.86
CA ILE A 270 10.03 26.88 -19.15
C ILE A 270 10.03 27.17 -17.66
N ALA A 271 9.14 26.50 -16.93
CA ALA A 271 9.16 26.49 -15.48
C ALA A 271 10.03 25.33 -14.99
N LYS A 272 10.79 25.56 -13.92
CA LYS A 272 11.58 24.54 -13.22
C LYS A 272 10.98 24.31 -11.83
N ILE A 273 10.86 23.05 -11.44
CA ILE A 273 10.45 22.62 -10.10
C ILE A 273 11.53 21.72 -9.49
N LYS A 274 11.67 21.77 -8.16
CA LYS A 274 12.69 21.04 -7.38
C LYS A 274 12.21 19.63 -7.00
N ILE A 275 11.99 18.81 -8.01
CA ILE A 275 11.74 17.37 -7.85
C ILE A 275 12.25 16.62 -9.08
N GLY A 276 12.87 15.47 -8.86
CA GLY A 276 13.36 14.63 -9.94
C GLY A 276 13.38 13.14 -9.60
N TYR A 277 14.06 12.34 -10.43
CA TYR A 277 14.09 10.89 -10.23
C TYR A 277 14.88 10.47 -8.97
N GLY A 278 15.75 11.33 -8.43
CA GLY A 278 16.39 11.15 -7.13
C GLY A 278 15.41 11.23 -5.95
N ASP A 279 14.25 11.87 -6.17
CA ASP A 279 13.13 11.92 -5.22
C ASP A 279 12.09 10.82 -5.49
N GLY A 280 12.33 9.97 -6.50
CA GLY A 280 11.38 8.96 -6.98
C GLY A 280 10.40 9.45 -8.04
N PHE A 281 10.46 10.71 -8.47
CA PHE A 281 9.66 11.20 -9.59
C PHE A 281 10.31 10.76 -10.90
N LEU A 282 9.91 9.59 -11.40
CA LEU A 282 10.61 8.89 -12.49
C LEU A 282 10.53 9.63 -13.84
N LYS A 283 11.50 9.36 -14.73
CA LYS A 283 11.49 9.85 -16.13
C LYS A 283 10.29 9.38 -16.95
N ALA A 284 9.57 8.35 -16.50
CA ALA A 284 8.28 7.94 -17.08
C ALA A 284 7.22 9.06 -17.02
N ASN A 285 7.42 10.10 -16.21
CA ASN A 285 6.59 11.30 -16.20
C ASN A 285 6.91 12.31 -17.31
N ASN A 286 7.95 12.08 -18.13
CA ASN A 286 8.15 12.90 -19.32
C ASN A 286 6.90 12.85 -20.19
N LYS A 287 6.45 14.02 -20.65
CA LYS A 287 5.25 14.24 -21.46
C LYS A 287 3.91 13.94 -20.76
N THR A 288 3.91 13.65 -19.45
CA THR A 288 2.68 13.70 -18.65
C THR A 288 2.34 15.16 -18.27
N THR A 289 1.25 15.38 -17.52
CA THR A 289 0.79 16.74 -17.17
C THR A 289 0.78 17.00 -15.67
N CYS A 290 0.95 18.27 -15.33
CA CYS A 290 0.76 18.82 -13.99
C CYS A 290 -0.31 19.91 -14.03
N LEU A 291 -0.89 20.25 -12.87
CA LEU A 291 -1.76 21.41 -12.71
C LEU A 291 -1.02 22.58 -12.07
N ILE A 292 -1.11 23.75 -12.70
CA ILE A 292 -0.68 25.04 -12.14
C ILE A 292 -1.82 26.02 -12.40
N LYS A 293 -2.31 26.71 -11.35
CA LYS A 293 -3.47 27.64 -11.45
C LYS A 293 -4.69 27.05 -12.19
N LYS A 294 -5.03 25.80 -11.90
CA LYS A 294 -6.14 25.04 -12.51
C LYS A 294 -6.01 24.79 -14.02
N LYS A 295 -4.85 25.03 -14.63
CA LYS A 295 -4.55 24.66 -16.01
C LYS A 295 -3.52 23.55 -16.06
N GLU A 296 -3.69 22.63 -17.01
CA GLU A 296 -2.72 21.58 -17.30
C GLU A 296 -1.54 22.10 -18.13
N TYR A 297 -0.35 21.67 -17.73
CA TYR A 297 0.91 21.94 -18.42
C TYR A 297 1.72 20.65 -18.57
N VAL A 298 2.45 20.54 -19.69
CA VAL A 298 3.22 19.35 -20.05
C VAL A 298 4.56 19.35 -19.32
N ILE A 299 4.90 18.24 -18.71
CA ILE A 299 6.24 17.98 -18.18
C ILE A 299 7.15 17.67 -19.36
N SER A 300 8.10 18.57 -19.64
CA SER A 300 9.05 18.38 -20.73
C SER A 300 10.06 17.30 -20.37
N GLN A 301 10.78 17.52 -19.26
CA GLN A 301 11.93 16.70 -18.91
C GLN A 301 12.12 16.59 -17.41
N VAL A 302 12.33 15.37 -16.94
CA VAL A 302 12.67 15.01 -15.56
C VAL A 302 14.18 14.70 -15.48
N THR A 303 14.87 15.41 -14.58
CA THR A 303 16.29 15.20 -14.24
C THR A 303 16.44 14.65 -12.82
N MET A 304 17.67 14.58 -12.28
CA MET A 304 17.91 13.95 -10.96
C MET A 304 17.16 14.65 -9.83
N ASP A 305 17.26 15.98 -9.75
CA ASP A 305 16.68 16.77 -8.66
C ASP A 305 15.73 17.88 -9.16
N ASN A 306 15.52 17.98 -10.48
CA ASN A 306 14.68 19.02 -11.07
C ASN A 306 13.81 18.48 -12.22
N THR A 307 12.64 19.09 -12.40
CA THR A 307 11.75 18.82 -13.52
C THR A 307 11.41 20.13 -14.23
N PHE A 308 11.34 20.08 -15.56
CA PHE A 308 11.08 21.20 -16.43
C PHE A 308 9.71 21.07 -17.10
N ILE A 309 8.94 22.15 -17.10
CA ILE A 309 7.53 22.18 -17.50
C ILE A 309 7.36 23.26 -18.57
N GLU A 310 6.68 22.90 -19.65
CA GLU A 310 6.32 23.80 -20.73
C GLU A 310 5.12 24.66 -20.30
N VAL A 311 5.33 25.96 -20.10
CA VAL A 311 4.31 26.87 -19.54
C VAL A 311 4.08 28.13 -20.38
N ASP A 312 2.98 28.82 -20.08
CA ASP A 312 2.62 30.11 -20.68
C ASP A 312 2.91 31.27 -19.71
N ASP A 313 2.57 32.49 -20.13
CA ASP A 313 2.90 33.71 -19.38
C ASP A 313 2.23 33.83 -18.00
N ARG A 314 1.23 32.99 -17.69
CA ARG A 314 0.50 33.04 -16.43
C ARG A 314 1.25 32.39 -15.26
N VAL A 315 2.24 31.58 -15.56
CA VAL A 315 3.02 30.84 -14.56
C VAL A 315 4.18 31.70 -14.06
N ASN A 316 4.23 31.87 -12.74
CA ASN A 316 5.22 32.66 -12.02
C ASN A 316 5.93 31.80 -10.97
N VAL A 317 7.10 32.26 -10.54
CA VAL A 317 7.82 31.69 -9.39
C VAL A 317 6.91 31.72 -8.16
N GLY A 318 6.91 30.63 -7.39
CA GLY A 318 6.06 30.46 -6.21
C GLY A 318 4.65 29.96 -6.51
N ASP A 319 4.26 29.80 -7.77
CA ASP A 319 2.96 29.18 -8.08
C ASP A 319 2.94 27.71 -7.63
N LYS A 320 1.82 27.30 -7.02
CA LYS A 320 1.59 25.91 -6.59
C LYS A 320 1.51 24.98 -7.80
N VAL A 321 2.29 23.91 -7.76
CA VAL A 321 2.32 22.84 -8.77
C VAL A 321 1.74 21.58 -8.15
N HIS A 322 0.78 20.98 -8.85
CA HIS A 322 0.14 19.74 -8.45
C HIS A 322 0.45 18.64 -9.48
N LEU A 323 1.36 17.74 -9.11
CA LEU A 323 1.71 16.54 -9.86
C LEU A 323 0.73 15.40 -9.52
N TYR A 324 0.54 14.47 -10.47
CA TYR A 324 -0.38 13.33 -10.31
C TYR A 324 -1.84 13.74 -10.02
N HIS A 325 -2.31 14.84 -10.61
CA HIS A 325 -3.69 15.34 -10.46
C HIS A 325 -4.78 14.41 -11.04
N ARG A 326 -4.37 13.38 -11.80
CA ARG A 326 -5.21 12.31 -12.37
C ARG A 326 -4.59 10.93 -12.06
N PRO A 327 -4.59 10.49 -10.79
CA PRO A 327 -3.86 9.29 -10.38
C PRO A 327 -4.33 8.03 -11.13
N ASN A 328 -5.63 7.91 -11.40
CA ASN A 328 -6.21 6.74 -12.06
C ASN A 328 -5.81 6.63 -13.55
N GLU A 329 -5.33 7.71 -14.19
CA GLU A 329 -4.89 7.70 -15.58
C GLU A 329 -3.41 7.32 -15.75
N MET A 330 -2.64 7.19 -14.65
CA MET A 330 -1.19 7.03 -14.73
C MET A 330 -0.75 5.74 -15.45
N LYS A 331 -1.45 4.63 -15.22
CA LYS A 331 -1.18 3.36 -15.90
C LYS A 331 -1.38 3.47 -17.41
N LEU A 332 -2.45 4.15 -17.84
CA LEU A 332 -2.73 4.39 -19.26
C LEU A 332 -1.68 5.30 -19.91
N ARG A 333 -1.22 6.32 -19.18
CA ARG A 333 -0.29 7.34 -19.72
C ARG A 333 1.17 6.88 -19.74
N THR A 334 1.58 6.03 -18.80
CA THR A 334 3.00 5.73 -18.56
C THR A 334 3.32 4.23 -18.56
N GLY A 335 2.31 3.36 -18.56
CA GLY A 335 2.47 1.92 -18.33
C GLY A 335 2.67 1.54 -16.86
N ILE A 336 2.83 2.51 -15.94
CA ILE A 336 3.12 2.30 -14.52
C ILE A 336 1.90 2.75 -13.70
N SER A 337 1.48 1.94 -12.72
CA SER A 337 0.36 2.29 -11.86
C SER A 337 0.69 3.44 -10.91
N MET A 338 -0.32 4.21 -10.48
CA MET A 338 -0.10 5.24 -9.44
C MET A 338 0.47 4.63 -8.16
N LEU A 339 0.09 3.39 -7.86
CA LEU A 339 0.58 2.66 -6.72
C LEU A 339 2.10 2.50 -6.73
N GLU A 340 2.67 2.11 -7.86
CA GLU A 340 4.11 1.98 -8.05
C GLU A 340 4.80 3.33 -7.97
N PHE A 341 4.22 4.39 -8.54
CA PHE A 341 4.75 5.75 -8.41
C PHE A 341 4.81 6.19 -6.94
N LEU A 342 3.74 6.01 -6.15
CA LEU A 342 3.71 6.41 -4.74
C LEU A 342 4.77 5.69 -3.90
N ILE A 343 5.00 4.41 -4.16
CA ILE A 343 6.04 3.62 -3.51
C ILE A 343 7.43 4.13 -3.91
N ALA A 344 7.62 4.54 -5.16
CA ALA A 344 8.89 5.08 -5.65
C ALA A 344 9.24 6.44 -5.03
N ILE A 345 8.26 7.28 -4.72
CA ILE A 345 8.50 8.59 -4.09
C ILE A 345 9.25 8.42 -2.76
N SER A 346 10.45 8.98 -2.67
CA SER A 346 11.35 8.79 -1.53
C SER A 346 10.75 9.36 -0.23
N PRO A 347 10.52 8.55 0.82
CA PRO A 347 10.08 9.05 2.12
C PRO A 347 11.15 9.85 2.86
N LEU A 348 12.41 9.78 2.43
CA LEU A 348 13.52 10.54 3.01
C LEU A 348 13.56 11.98 2.48
N ARG A 349 13.14 12.21 1.23
CA ARG A 349 13.18 13.53 0.58
C ARG A 349 11.82 14.21 0.45
N VAL A 350 10.76 13.42 0.35
CA VAL A 350 9.38 13.90 0.15
C VAL A 350 8.51 13.44 1.31
N LYS A 351 8.14 14.40 2.17
CA LYS A 351 7.29 14.13 3.34
C LYS A 351 5.86 13.79 2.91
N ARG A 352 5.18 12.98 3.73
CA ARG A 352 3.73 12.74 3.63
C ARG A 352 3.06 13.49 4.77
N ILE A 353 1.99 14.23 4.49
CA ILE A 353 1.24 14.98 5.48
C ILE A 353 -0.25 14.86 5.21
N PHE A 354 -1.07 14.84 6.26
CA PHE A 354 -2.51 15.00 6.08
C PHE A 354 -2.86 16.45 5.73
N LYS A 355 -3.90 16.64 4.93
CA LYS A 355 -4.48 17.97 4.66
C LYS A 355 -4.75 18.71 5.96
N GLY A 356 -4.39 19.99 6.02
CA GLY A 356 -4.53 20.82 7.22
C GLY A 356 -3.33 20.79 8.17
N GLU A 357 -2.36 19.88 7.96
CA GLU A 357 -1.10 19.82 8.73
C GLU A 357 0.08 20.42 7.93
N GLU A 358 -0.22 21.32 6.98
CA GLU A 358 0.73 21.98 6.09
C GLU A 358 1.38 23.18 6.80
N SER A 359 2.28 22.93 7.77
CA SER A 359 3.02 23.98 8.49
C SER A 359 4.33 24.37 7.81
#